data_AF-A0A821AJ19-F1
#
_entry.id   AF-A0A821AJ19-F1
#
_cell.length_a   1.000
_cell.length_b   1.000
_cell.length_c   1.000
_cell.angle_alpha   90.00
_cell.angle_beta   90.00
_cell.angle_gamma   90.00
#
_symmetry.space_group_name_H-M   'P 1'
#
loop_
_entity.id
_entity.type
_entity.pdbx_description
1 polymer ?
#
loop_
_entity_poly.entity_id
_entity_poly.type
_entity_poly.pdbx_seq_one_letter_code
_entity_poly.pdbx_strand_id
1 'polypeptide(L)'
;MKKKRKEKQFLNEIKLKQENQVEKYRTYRIGELPDIQIRFSDIIIPLQALAQYDDHIARLLYSNLFTSILISLEDKLSNDEYIE
;
A
#
# COMPACT_ATOMS: atom_id res chain seq x y z
N MET A 1 25.10 -33.88 -2.97
CA MET A 1 23.69 -34.31 -2.88
C MET A 1 23.01 -33.91 -1.56
N LYS A 2 23.42 -34.44 -0.39
CA LYS A 2 22.74 -34.20 0.91
C LYS A 2 22.72 -32.72 1.38
N LYS A 3 23.82 -31.97 1.21
CA LYS A 3 23.94 -30.55 1.61
C LYS A 3 22.94 -29.64 0.87
N LYS A 4 22.92 -29.75 -0.46
CA LYS A 4 21.99 -29.01 -1.36
C LYS A 4 20.51 -29.29 -1.03
N ARG A 5 20.22 -30.50 -0.54
CA ARG A 5 18.87 -30.93 -0.13
C ARG A 5 18.44 -30.29 1.19
N LYS A 6 19.34 -30.19 2.17
CA LYS A 6 19.11 -29.47 3.44
C LYS A 6 18.93 -27.96 3.24
N GLU A 7 19.73 -27.37 2.37
CA GLU A 7 19.64 -25.94 2.02
C GLU A 7 18.29 -25.58 1.38
N LYS A 8 17.81 -26.43 0.46
CA LYS A 8 16.48 -26.28 -0.14
C LYS A 8 15.35 -26.42 0.89
N GLN A 9 15.48 -27.34 1.84
CA GLN A 9 14.50 -27.50 2.93
C GLN A 9 14.46 -26.26 3.82
N PHE A 10 15.62 -25.72 4.20
CA PHE A 10 15.72 -24.50 5.00
C PHE A 10 15.09 -23.28 4.32
N LEU A 11 15.35 -23.07 3.02
CA LEU A 11 14.73 -21.99 2.25
C LEU A 11 13.21 -22.13 2.17
N ASN A 12 12.71 -23.36 1.97
CA ASN A 12 11.27 -23.62 1.95
C ASN A 12 10.63 -23.36 3.33
N GLU A 13 11.28 -23.73 4.43
CA GLU A 13 10.80 -23.44 5.78
C GLU A 13 10.75 -21.93 6.06
N ILE A 14 11.74 -21.16 5.60
CA ILE A 14 11.73 -19.69 5.70
C ILE A 14 10.54 -19.12 4.91
N LYS A 15 10.37 -19.55 3.66
CA LYS A 15 9.27 -19.11 2.80
C LYS A 15 7.91 -19.41 3.40
N LEU A 16 7.72 -20.62 3.94
CA LEU A 16 6.48 -21.03 4.58
C LEU A 16 6.21 -20.24 5.88
N LYS A 17 7.25 -19.90 6.65
CA LYS A 17 7.10 -19.03 7.82
C LYS A 17 6.69 -17.61 7.44
N GLN A 18 7.25 -17.06 6.36
CA GLN A 18 6.89 -15.74 5.84
C GLN A 18 5.46 -15.70 5.30
N GLU A 19 5.04 -16.72 4.54
CA GLU A 19 3.69 -16.80 3.98
C GLU A 19 2.60 -16.91 5.06
N ASN A 20 2.91 -17.52 6.21
CA ASN A 20 1.97 -17.63 7.33
C ASN A 20 2.03 -16.45 8.31
N GLN A 21 2.95 -15.49 8.11
CA GLN A 21 3.10 -14.35 8.99
C GLN A 21 2.18 -13.21 8.52
N VAL A 22 1.20 -12.86 9.33
CA VAL A 22 0.33 -11.70 9.07
C VAL A 22 1.01 -10.43 9.58
N GLU A 23 1.29 -9.50 8.66
CA GLU A 23 1.83 -8.18 8.99
C GLU A 23 0.70 -7.17 9.25
N LYS A 24 0.88 -6.32 10.26
CA LYS A 24 -0.01 -5.19 10.51
C LYS A 24 0.61 -3.92 9.96
N TYR A 25 -0.08 -3.25 9.03
CA TYR A 25 0.38 -1.98 8.45
C TYR A 25 0.03 -0.74 9.29
N ARG A 26 -0.71 -0.91 10.38
CA ARG A 26 -1.17 0.19 11.25
C ARG A 26 -1.14 -0.22 12.71
N THR A 27 -0.78 0.73 13.56
CA THR A 27 -1.01 0.65 15.02
C THR A 27 -2.33 1.34 15.36
N TYR A 28 -3.19 0.67 16.12
CA TYR A 28 -4.47 1.20 16.55
C TYR A 28 -4.36 1.65 18.01
N ARG A 29 -4.89 2.84 18.31
CA ARG A 29 -5.02 3.30 19.69
C ARG A 29 -6.04 2.42 20.42
N ILE A 30 -5.70 2.02 21.65
CA ILE A 30 -6.60 1.30 22.55
C ILE A 30 -6.92 2.24 23.71
N GLY A 31 -8.21 2.49 23.95
CA GLY A 31 -8.69 3.36 25.03
C GLY A 31 -10.18 3.69 24.87
N GLU A 32 -10.73 4.45 25.84
CA GLU A 32 -12.15 4.83 25.89
C GLU A 32 -12.59 5.75 24.74
N LEU A 33 -11.68 6.59 24.25
CA LEU A 33 -11.96 7.56 23.19
C LEU A 33 -11.50 7.03 21.82
N PRO A 34 -12.26 7.33 20.74
CA PRO A 34 -11.92 6.88 19.41
C PRO A 34 -10.61 7.49 18.89
N ASP A 35 -9.98 6.79 17.96
CA ASP A 35 -8.76 7.23 17.29
C ASP A 35 -9.07 8.27 16.20
N ILE A 36 -9.18 9.53 16.62
CA ILE A 36 -9.66 10.63 15.77
C ILE A 36 -8.62 11.18 14.79
N GLN A 37 -7.33 10.98 15.03
CA GLN A 37 -6.25 11.55 14.21
C GLN A 37 -5.37 10.44 13.65
N ILE A 38 -5.84 9.86 12.54
CA ILE A 38 -5.12 8.83 11.81
C ILE A 38 -4.05 9.50 10.94
N ARG A 39 -2.80 9.04 11.03
CA ARG A 39 -1.73 9.56 10.17
C ARG A 39 -1.96 9.12 8.73
N PHE A 40 -1.61 9.96 7.76
CA PHE A 40 -1.75 9.62 6.34
C PHE A 40 -1.02 8.33 5.96
N SER A 41 0.17 8.08 6.52
CA SER A 41 0.93 6.85 6.31
C SER A 41 0.13 5.59 6.67
N ASP A 42 -0.66 5.68 7.75
CA ASP A 42 -1.45 4.57 8.29
C ASP A 42 -2.71 4.28 7.44
N ILE A 43 -2.93 5.06 6.38
CA ILE A 43 -3.99 4.88 5.38
C ILE A 43 -3.36 4.51 4.02
N ILE A 44 -2.34 5.26 3.59
CA ILE A 44 -1.70 5.08 2.28
C ILE A 44 -1.00 3.73 2.18
N ILE A 45 -0.24 3.33 3.19
CA ILE A 45 0.53 2.07 3.16
C ILE A 45 -0.40 0.85 3.07
N PRO A 46 -1.45 0.70 3.91
CA PRO A 46 -2.41 -0.39 3.74
C PRO A 46 -3.13 -0.39 2.38
N LEU A 47 -3.52 0.77 1.86
CA LEU A 47 -4.17 0.86 0.54
C LEU A 47 -3.25 0.41 -0.58
N GLN A 48 -1.97 0.78 -0.53
CA GLN A 48 -0.97 0.33 -1.49
C GLN A 48 -0.72 -1.18 -1.38
N ALA A 49 -0.66 -1.72 -0.16
CA ALA A 49 -0.54 -3.17 0.03
C ALA A 49 -1.75 -3.90 -0.55
N LEU A 50 -2.98 -3.46 -0.25
CA LEU A 50 -4.20 -4.05 -0.81
C LEU A 50 -4.21 -4.04 -2.35
N ALA A 51 -3.81 -2.93 -2.96
CA ALA A 51 -3.71 -2.81 -4.41
C ALA A 51 -2.67 -3.76 -5.05
N GLN A 52 -1.67 -4.23 -4.29
CA GLN A 52 -0.70 -5.22 -4.81
C GLN A 52 -1.25 -6.65 -4.81
N TYR A 53 -2.29 -6.93 -4.03
CA TYR A 53 -2.87 -8.27 -3.89
C TYR A 53 -4.25 -8.41 -4.55
N ASP A 54 -4.96 -7.31 -4.81
CA ASP A 54 -6.30 -7.31 -5.41
C ASP A 54 -6.37 -6.38 -6.63
N ASP A 55 -6.54 -6.99 -7.82
CA ASP A 55 -6.63 -6.29 -9.11
C ASP A 55 -7.84 -5.35 -9.23
N HIS A 56 -8.94 -5.62 -8.51
CA HIS A 56 -10.10 -4.74 -8.52
C HIS A 56 -9.81 -3.47 -7.73
N ILE A 57 -9.23 -3.61 -6.53
CA ILE A 57 -8.80 -2.47 -5.70
C ILE A 57 -7.74 -1.66 -6.43
N ALA A 58 -6.78 -2.32 -7.08
CA ALA A 58 -5.72 -1.66 -7.85
C ALA A 58 -6.29 -0.74 -8.96
N ARG A 59 -7.24 -1.27 -9.74
CA ARG A 59 -7.91 -0.49 -10.80
C ARG A 59 -8.67 0.69 -10.24
N LEU A 60 -9.44 0.49 -9.17
CA LEU A 60 -10.20 1.57 -8.54
C LEU A 60 -9.28 2.68 -8.01
N LEU A 61 -8.20 2.30 -7.32
CA LEU A 61 -7.20 3.23 -6.79
C LEU A 61 -6.56 4.02 -7.93
N TYR A 62 -6.08 3.32 -8.96
CA TYR A 62 -5.42 3.94 -10.11
C TYR A 62 -6.34 4.91 -10.86
N SER A 63 -7.56 4.48 -11.19
CA SER A 63 -8.51 5.33 -11.92
C SER A 63 -8.81 6.63 -11.16
N ASN A 64 -9.10 6.54 -9.86
CA ASN A 64 -9.38 7.74 -9.06
C ASN A 64 -8.16 8.66 -8.92
N LEU A 65 -6.99 8.08 -8.64
CA LEU A 65 -5.76 8.85 -8.47
C LEU A 65 -5.33 9.53 -9.77
N PHE A 66 -5.37 8.80 -10.88
CA PHE A 66 -5.01 9.31 -12.19
C PHE A 66 -5.94 10.45 -12.64
N THR A 67 -7.25 10.27 -12.52
CA THR A 67 -8.22 11.32 -12.85
C THR A 67 -8.02 12.56 -11.98
N SER A 68 -7.79 12.38 -10.67
CA SER A 68 -7.55 13.50 -9.76
C SER A 68 -6.28 14.28 -10.10
N ILE A 69 -5.20 13.58 -10.46
CA ILE A 69 -3.94 14.20 -10.88
C ILE A 69 -4.13 14.95 -12.20
N LEU A 70 -4.86 14.39 -13.15
CA LEU A 70 -5.12 15.01 -14.45
C LEU A 70 -5.90 16.33 -14.28
N ILE A 71 -6.98 16.32 -13.51
CA ILE A 71 -7.76 17.53 -13.19
C ILE A 71 -6.87 18.57 -12.50
N SER A 72 -6.09 18.15 -11.49
CA SER A 72 -5.17 19.06 -10.81
C SER A 72 -4.07 19.61 -11.72
N LEU A 73 -3.70 18.92 -12.78
CA LEU A 73 -2.73 19.38 -13.77
C LEU A 73 -3.36 20.40 -14.73
N GLU A 74 -4.57 20.14 -15.21
CA GLU A 74 -5.35 21.08 -16.03
C GLU A 74 -5.58 22.40 -15.30
N ASP A 75 -5.94 22.33 -14.00
CA ASP A 75 -6.08 23.51 -13.15
C ASP A 75 -4.76 24.30 -13.04
N LYS A 76 -3.62 23.62 -12.91
CA LYS A 76 -2.32 24.31 -12.82
C LYS A 76 -1.94 24.99 -14.13
N LEU A 77 -2.08 24.27 -15.26
CA LEU A 77 -1.74 24.80 -16.58
C LEU A 77 -2.61 26.00 -16.96
N SER A 78 -3.91 25.94 -16.67
CA SER A 78 -4.82 27.05 -16.91
C SER A 78 -4.52 28.26 -16.03
N ASN A 79 -4.12 28.08 -14.76
CA ASN A 79 -3.75 29.18 -13.88
C ASN A 79 -2.41 29.83 -14.25
N ASP A 80 -1.46 29.07 -14.80
CA ASP A 80 -0.17 29.60 -15.26
C ASP A 80 -0.32 30.44 -16.56
N GLU A 81 -1.36 30.21 -17.36
CA GLU A 81 -1.68 31.02 -18.56
C GLU A 81 -2.21 32.44 -18.27
N TYR A 82 -2.57 32.77 -17.01
CA TYR A 82 -3.05 34.11 -16.61
C TYR A 82 -1.99 34.96 -15.89
N ILE A 83 -0.71 34.58 -15.97
CA ILE A 83 0.42 35.37 -15.49
C ILE A 83 1.22 35.93 -16.68
N GLU A 84 0.58 36.74 -17.53
CA GLU A 84 1.23 37.71 -18.44
C GLU A 84 0.62 39.10 -18.26
#